data_AF-A0A962H228-F1
#
_entry.id   AF-A0A962H228-F1
#
_cell.length_a   1.000
_cell.length_b   1.000
_cell.length_c   1.000
_cell.angle_alpha   90.00
_cell.angle_beta   90.00
_cell.angle_gamma   90.00
#
_symmetry.space_group_name_H-M   'P 1'
#
loop_
_entity.id
_entity.type
_entity.pdbx_description
1 polymer ?
#
loop_
_entity_poly.entity_id
_entity_poly.type
_entity_poly.pdbx_seq_one_letter_code
_entity_poly.pdbx_strand_id
1 'polypeptide(L)'
;MSKKILPYLILFLIVIGFAFSYFYAKKSVAIQADFHATQYTGAQSCKDCHENKFDSWRKTYHSTMTQEANHESVVGHFDGKKYTYWGITVQPFKKNGKYYFSYYDPQTNQLLNTLEIKRTVGSRRYQQYLAQTDNTEGNYYRLELLWHIGDQRWVHLNGAFLGSDHQRFDNHTALWNQNCIFCHNTGIQPNMLNYDEILQNSKQGQALNLKVNSRFQSHVSDLGIGCESCHANGEEHVRLSQNPIRKYYLHFSDDSDLSIVHPDKVSAQKSMDICGQCHGQRTPKTFDMAKTWMETGPTYRPGDNLQDHVNPVWQSSKINNVQSDIFSLRFWKDGTPRLSAYEYQGLLQSKCHTKADLTCNDCHSMHEGNPEGMIKDENLTNKPCLQCHQNYAQNISVHTKHKENSDGSLCYNCHMPKIVYGLMDFHRSHKIESPNPSNEFALDKPNACAACHVDKTDTWITDKQQELWQNSEVTDFSHNNIIQTIYKLHSGDPAERGIAAKNMSYQSEILQVNKKYFLIPHLLFAMEDSYPAIRRFSHQTLMSIVSQLAVESQEFSDFLNIIKGFDFIENSSKRSEWSVDYWSYYNSIDKSQWQSPPEGALLDNEYQLKIDEIIKLRELALAQNKQIDIGE
;
A
#
# COMPACT_ATOMS: atom_id res chain seq x y z
N MET A 1 -58.81 23.21 -43.59
CA MET A 1 -58.32 23.91 -42.37
C MET A 1 -57.67 25.22 -42.77
N SER A 2 -58.05 26.33 -42.15
CA SER A 2 -57.46 27.65 -42.41
C SER A 2 -55.94 27.60 -42.21
N LYS A 3 -55.16 28.20 -43.12
CA LYS A 3 -53.69 28.38 -42.97
C LYS A 3 -53.31 29.04 -41.63
N LYS A 4 -54.26 29.68 -40.94
CA LYS A 4 -54.08 30.27 -39.61
C LYS A 4 -54.08 29.26 -38.44
N ILE A 5 -54.64 28.05 -38.61
CA ILE A 5 -54.75 27.04 -37.53
C ILE A 5 -53.55 26.08 -37.52
N LEU A 6 -52.95 25.85 -38.68
CA LEU A 6 -51.82 24.93 -38.86
C LEU A 6 -50.63 25.21 -37.91
N PRO A 7 -50.21 26.48 -37.66
CA PRO A 7 -49.12 26.77 -36.73
C PRO A 7 -49.43 26.36 -35.28
N TYR A 8 -50.68 26.55 -34.84
CA TYR A 8 -51.12 26.18 -33.49
C TYR A 8 -51.19 24.67 -33.31
N LEU A 9 -51.63 23.94 -34.34
CA LEU A 9 -51.64 22.47 -34.32
C LEU A 9 -50.22 21.89 -34.31
N ILE A 10 -49.29 22.49 -35.08
CA ILE A 10 -47.87 22.11 -35.05
C ILE A 10 -47.28 22.37 -33.67
N LEU A 11 -47.50 23.56 -33.09
CA LEU A 11 -47.03 23.89 -31.75
C LEU A 11 -47.59 22.92 -30.68
N PHE A 12 -48.88 22.60 -30.76
CA PHE A 12 -49.53 21.65 -29.84
C PHE A 12 -48.92 20.25 -29.94
N LEU A 13 -48.70 19.73 -31.15
CA LEU A 13 -48.04 18.43 -31.35
C LEU A 13 -46.58 18.45 -30.86
N ILE A 14 -45.86 19.56 -31.05
CA ILE A 14 -44.51 19.74 -30.51
C ILE A 14 -44.54 19.69 -28.98
N VAL A 15 -45.45 20.42 -28.34
CA VAL A 15 -45.59 20.43 -26.87
C VAL A 15 -45.95 19.04 -26.34
N ILE A 16 -46.87 18.32 -26.98
CA ILE A 16 -47.21 16.94 -26.61
C ILE A 16 -46.00 16.02 -26.80
N GLY A 17 -45.27 16.16 -27.92
CA GLY A 17 -44.06 15.38 -28.19
C GLY A 17 -42.99 15.60 -27.13
N PHE A 18 -42.76 16.86 -26.72
CA PHE A 18 -41.84 17.19 -25.63
C PHE A 18 -42.33 16.64 -24.28
N ALA A 19 -43.61 16.80 -23.95
CA ALA A 19 -44.17 16.26 -22.71
C ALA A 19 -44.04 14.73 -22.66
N PHE A 20 -44.39 14.03 -23.75
CA PHE A 20 -44.23 12.58 -23.85
C PHE A 20 -42.77 12.15 -23.72
N SER A 21 -41.86 12.84 -24.40
CA SER A 21 -40.42 12.58 -24.33
C SER A 21 -39.88 12.78 -22.91
N TYR A 22 -40.32 13.84 -22.22
CA TYR A 22 -39.97 14.12 -20.83
C TYR A 22 -40.48 13.02 -19.88
N PHE A 23 -41.75 12.64 -19.96
CA PHE A 23 -42.32 11.59 -19.10
C PHE A 23 -41.71 10.21 -19.39
N TYR A 24 -41.45 9.90 -20.66
CA TYR A 24 -40.75 8.68 -21.06
C TYR A 24 -39.34 8.65 -20.47
N ALA A 25 -38.57 9.74 -20.62
CA ALA A 25 -37.21 9.84 -20.09
C ALA A 25 -37.21 9.72 -18.57
N LYS A 26 -38.08 10.45 -17.87
CA LYS A 26 -38.24 10.35 -16.41
C LYS A 26 -38.52 8.92 -15.95
N LYS A 27 -39.44 8.22 -16.62
CA LYS A 27 -39.71 6.80 -16.33
C LYS A 27 -38.49 5.91 -16.58
N SER A 28 -37.71 6.19 -17.63
CA SER A 28 -36.52 5.40 -17.97
C SER A 28 -35.33 5.64 -17.02
N VAL A 29 -35.24 6.82 -16.39
CA VAL A 29 -34.21 7.13 -15.39
C VAL A 29 -34.50 6.44 -14.06
N ALA A 30 -35.78 6.25 -13.74
CA ALA A 30 -36.22 5.51 -12.56
C ALA A 30 -36.06 3.98 -12.67
N ILE A 31 -35.56 3.45 -13.79
CA ILE A 31 -35.26 2.02 -13.93
C ILE A 31 -34.02 1.72 -13.10
N GLN A 32 -34.23 1.02 -11.98
CA GLN A 32 -33.14 0.52 -11.14
C GLN A 32 -32.58 -0.77 -11.74
N ALA A 33 -31.27 -0.80 -12.00
CA ALA A 33 -30.60 -2.01 -12.44
C ALA A 33 -30.41 -2.99 -11.28
N ASP A 34 -30.51 -4.29 -11.58
CA ASP A 34 -30.03 -5.36 -10.71
C ASP A 34 -28.58 -5.69 -11.09
N PHE A 35 -27.62 -5.19 -10.32
CA PHE A 35 -26.19 -5.37 -10.58
C PHE A 35 -25.71 -6.82 -10.39
N HIS A 36 -26.55 -7.70 -9.82
CA HIS A 36 -26.27 -9.13 -9.67
C HIS A 36 -26.78 -9.95 -10.85
N ALA A 37 -27.78 -9.45 -11.57
CA ALA A 37 -28.38 -10.11 -12.73
C ALA A 37 -27.84 -9.62 -14.09
N THR A 38 -27.07 -8.53 -14.10
CA THR A 38 -26.51 -7.90 -15.30
C THR A 38 -25.04 -8.26 -15.52
N GLN A 39 -24.56 -8.14 -16.76
CA GLN A 39 -23.19 -8.49 -17.14
C GLN A 39 -22.24 -7.29 -17.08
N TYR A 40 -20.95 -7.60 -16.93
CA TYR A 40 -19.87 -6.64 -17.14
C TYR A 40 -19.71 -6.38 -18.65
N THR A 41 -19.50 -5.12 -19.01
CA THR A 41 -19.31 -4.69 -20.41
C THR A 41 -17.87 -4.31 -20.73
N GLY A 42 -17.02 -4.21 -19.70
CA GLY A 42 -15.62 -3.82 -19.81
C GLY A 42 -15.44 -2.31 -19.90
N ALA A 43 -14.31 -1.80 -19.41
CA ALA A 43 -14.04 -0.36 -19.35
C ALA A 43 -14.11 0.33 -20.74
N GLN A 44 -13.84 -0.41 -21.81
CA GLN A 44 -13.87 0.10 -23.18
C GLN A 44 -15.28 0.55 -23.62
N SER A 45 -16.34 -0.04 -23.07
CA SER A 45 -17.73 0.35 -23.37
C SER A 45 -18.06 1.77 -22.89
N CYS A 46 -17.32 2.25 -21.88
CA CYS A 46 -17.55 3.56 -21.25
C CYS A 46 -16.94 4.72 -22.06
N LYS A 47 -15.92 4.45 -22.89
CA LYS A 47 -15.09 5.47 -23.54
C LYS A 47 -15.89 6.47 -24.38
N ASP A 48 -16.79 5.98 -25.23
CA ASP A 48 -17.47 6.81 -26.22
C ASP A 48 -18.40 7.87 -25.59
N CYS A 49 -18.90 7.61 -24.39
CA CYS A 49 -19.76 8.55 -23.64
C CYS A 49 -18.98 9.33 -22.57
N HIS A 50 -17.86 8.79 -22.08
CA HIS A 50 -17.11 9.33 -20.93
C HIS A 50 -15.61 9.51 -21.25
N GLU A 51 -15.28 10.01 -22.44
CA GLU A 51 -13.90 10.13 -22.96
C GLU A 51 -12.92 10.74 -21.94
N ASN A 52 -13.25 11.90 -21.37
CA ASN A 52 -12.39 12.57 -20.38
C ASN A 52 -12.10 11.72 -19.14
N LYS A 53 -13.11 11.01 -18.62
CA LYS A 53 -12.97 10.18 -17.41
C LYS A 53 -12.24 8.88 -17.73
N PHE A 54 -12.46 8.32 -18.92
CA PHE A 54 -11.72 7.17 -19.44
C PHE A 54 -10.23 7.51 -19.62
N ASP A 55 -9.91 8.62 -20.29
CA ASP A 55 -8.54 9.05 -20.54
C ASP A 55 -7.78 9.37 -19.26
N SER A 56 -8.45 9.95 -18.27
CA SER A 56 -7.82 10.15 -16.97
C SER A 56 -7.62 8.82 -16.23
N TRP A 57 -8.62 7.92 -16.23
CA TRP A 57 -8.51 6.60 -15.59
C TRP A 57 -7.37 5.77 -16.19
N ARG A 58 -7.21 5.77 -17.53
CA ARG A 58 -6.13 5.05 -18.23
C ARG A 58 -4.71 5.47 -17.85
N LYS A 59 -4.55 6.65 -17.25
CA LYS A 59 -3.25 7.14 -16.73
C LYS A 59 -2.98 6.71 -15.30
N THR A 60 -3.95 6.09 -14.64
CA THR A 60 -3.85 5.69 -13.24
C THR A 60 -3.28 4.29 -13.08
N TYR A 61 -2.66 4.02 -11.93
CA TYR A 61 -2.16 2.69 -11.59
C TYR A 61 -3.27 1.65 -11.35
N HIS A 62 -4.53 2.06 -11.17
CA HIS A 62 -5.67 1.14 -11.17
C HIS A 62 -5.80 0.44 -12.53
N SER A 63 -5.73 1.22 -13.61
CA SER A 63 -5.89 0.70 -14.98
C SER A 63 -4.74 -0.19 -15.46
N THR A 64 -3.59 -0.12 -14.78
CA THR A 64 -2.36 -0.86 -15.11
C THR A 64 -1.93 -1.81 -13.98
N MET A 65 -2.84 -2.16 -13.07
CA MET A 65 -2.49 -3.00 -11.91
C MET A 65 -2.15 -4.43 -12.34
N THR A 66 -2.97 -5.06 -13.18
CA THR A 66 -2.64 -6.33 -13.85
C THR A 66 -2.58 -6.08 -15.34
N GLN A 67 -1.56 -6.60 -16.02
CA GLN A 67 -1.40 -6.47 -17.47
C GLN A 67 -0.84 -7.76 -18.06
N GLU A 68 -1.17 -8.05 -19.32
CA GLU A 68 -0.44 -9.05 -20.11
C GLU A 68 1.01 -8.58 -20.31
N ALA A 69 1.97 -9.50 -20.24
CA ALA A 69 3.39 -9.17 -20.34
C ALA A 69 3.78 -8.92 -21.81
N ASN A 70 4.10 -7.67 -22.13
CA ASN A 70 4.54 -7.25 -23.44
C ASN A 70 5.49 -6.04 -23.32
N HIS A 71 5.91 -5.49 -24.47
CA HIS A 71 6.89 -4.40 -24.51
C HIS A 71 6.40 -3.06 -23.94
N GLU A 72 5.09 -2.85 -23.80
CA GLU A 72 4.50 -1.65 -23.21
C GLU A 72 4.28 -1.80 -21.70
N SER A 73 4.08 -3.02 -21.20
CA SER A 73 3.73 -3.29 -19.80
C SER A 73 4.89 -3.73 -18.91
N VAL A 74 5.90 -4.41 -19.46
CA VAL A 74 7.04 -4.91 -18.69
C VAL A 74 8.04 -3.79 -18.45
N VAL A 75 8.26 -3.44 -17.17
CA VAL A 75 9.16 -2.35 -16.76
C VAL A 75 10.50 -2.84 -16.23
N GLY A 76 10.65 -4.14 -15.94
CA GLY A 76 11.90 -4.71 -15.45
C GLY A 76 12.98 -4.85 -16.51
N HIS A 77 14.24 -4.88 -16.06
CA HIS A 77 15.37 -5.12 -16.96
C HIS A 77 15.58 -6.61 -17.17
N PHE A 78 15.20 -7.09 -18.36
CA PHE A 78 15.40 -8.46 -18.84
C PHE A 78 16.64 -8.54 -19.74
N ASP A 79 17.78 -8.14 -19.19
CA ASP A 79 19.07 -7.98 -19.88
C ASP A 79 19.92 -9.25 -19.95
N GLY A 80 19.47 -10.35 -19.33
CA GLY A 80 20.21 -11.61 -19.24
C GLY A 80 21.23 -11.66 -18.12
N LYS A 81 21.26 -10.69 -17.19
CA LYS A 81 22.09 -10.78 -16.00
C LYS A 81 21.55 -11.87 -15.06
N LYS A 82 22.47 -12.62 -14.44
CA LYS A 82 22.16 -13.64 -13.44
C LYS A 82 22.15 -13.03 -12.04
N TYR A 83 21.20 -13.47 -11.22
CA TYR A 83 21.04 -13.07 -9.84
C TYR A 83 20.91 -14.30 -8.97
N THR A 84 21.76 -14.43 -7.95
CA THR A 84 21.78 -15.58 -7.06
C THR A 84 21.28 -15.18 -5.69
N TYR A 85 20.17 -15.77 -5.26
CA TYR A 85 19.59 -15.54 -3.93
C TYR A 85 19.23 -16.89 -3.30
N TRP A 86 19.55 -17.07 -2.01
CA TRP A 86 19.22 -18.28 -1.24
C TRP A 86 19.50 -19.62 -1.93
N GLY A 87 20.61 -19.69 -2.67
CA GLY A 87 21.02 -20.92 -3.34
C GLY A 87 20.27 -21.23 -4.65
N ILE A 88 19.61 -20.25 -5.25
CA ILE A 88 19.03 -20.36 -6.60
C ILE A 88 19.50 -19.18 -7.45
N THR A 89 19.88 -19.46 -8.69
CA THR A 89 20.25 -18.43 -9.66
C THR A 89 19.14 -18.22 -10.67
N VAL A 90 18.64 -16.99 -10.78
CA VAL A 90 17.60 -16.59 -11.74
C VAL A 90 18.20 -15.64 -12.77
N GLN A 91 17.88 -15.85 -14.05
CA GLN A 91 18.29 -15.00 -15.16
C GLN A 91 17.05 -14.45 -15.88
N PRO A 92 16.68 -13.19 -15.63
CA PRO A 92 15.67 -12.48 -16.41
C PRO A 92 16.21 -12.13 -17.80
N PHE A 93 15.57 -12.58 -18.87
CA PHE A 93 15.97 -12.24 -20.25
C PHE A 93 14.78 -12.11 -21.20
N LYS A 94 14.99 -11.38 -22.31
CA LYS A 94 14.01 -11.20 -23.38
C LYS A 94 14.47 -11.94 -24.64
N LYS A 95 13.55 -12.64 -25.32
CA LYS A 95 13.79 -13.32 -26.60
C LYS A 95 12.55 -13.23 -27.48
N ASN A 96 12.70 -12.85 -28.75
CA ASN A 96 11.62 -12.77 -29.74
C ASN A 96 10.39 -11.98 -29.25
N GLY A 97 10.61 -10.84 -28.58
CA GLY A 97 9.54 -10.00 -28.04
C GLY A 97 8.89 -10.49 -26.74
N LYS A 98 9.26 -11.68 -26.26
CA LYS A 98 8.76 -12.30 -25.02
C LYS A 98 9.78 -12.26 -23.90
N TYR A 99 9.30 -12.39 -22.67
CA TYR A 99 10.07 -12.22 -21.44
C TYR A 99 10.13 -13.54 -20.67
N TYR A 100 11.27 -13.82 -20.03
CA TYR A 100 11.54 -15.13 -19.42
C TYR A 100 12.37 -15.01 -18.15
N PHE A 101 12.14 -15.93 -17.21
CA PHE A 101 13.07 -16.27 -16.12
C PHE A 101 13.66 -17.66 -16.37
N SER A 102 14.98 -17.76 -16.51
CA SER A 102 15.69 -19.05 -16.45
C SER A 102 16.27 -19.29 -15.07
N TYR A 103 16.06 -20.49 -14.54
CA TYR A 103 16.54 -20.93 -13.24
C TYR A 103 17.73 -21.85 -13.42
N TYR A 104 18.79 -21.62 -12.64
CA TYR A 104 20.03 -22.39 -12.66
C TYR A 104 20.40 -22.84 -11.26
N ASP A 105 20.99 -24.03 -11.19
CA ASP A 105 21.71 -24.46 -10.00
C ASP A 105 22.96 -23.56 -9.82
N PRO A 106 23.16 -22.93 -8.65
CA PRO A 106 24.24 -21.97 -8.47
C PRO A 106 25.64 -22.60 -8.43
N GLN A 107 25.75 -23.91 -8.15
CA GLN A 107 27.04 -24.60 -8.00
C GLN A 107 27.51 -25.16 -9.34
N THR A 108 26.61 -25.80 -10.06
CA THR A 108 26.90 -26.48 -11.33
C THR A 108 26.61 -25.60 -12.54
N ASN A 109 25.88 -24.49 -12.35
CA ASN A 109 25.36 -23.63 -13.40
C ASN A 109 24.47 -24.38 -14.42
N GLN A 110 23.93 -25.54 -14.03
CA GLN A 110 22.99 -26.31 -14.84
C GLN A 110 21.66 -25.56 -14.95
N LEU A 111 21.14 -25.45 -16.18
CA LEU A 111 19.79 -24.93 -16.41
C LEU A 111 18.76 -25.92 -15.85
N LEU A 112 17.94 -25.46 -14.92
CA LEU A 112 16.89 -26.23 -14.27
C LEU A 112 15.54 -26.07 -14.99
N ASN A 113 15.17 -24.82 -15.29
CA ASN A 113 13.91 -24.51 -15.94
C ASN A 113 13.94 -23.14 -16.63
N THR A 114 13.05 -22.89 -17.57
CA THR A 114 12.80 -21.57 -18.15
C THR A 114 11.30 -21.31 -18.22
N LEU A 115 10.85 -20.23 -17.59
CA LEU A 115 9.45 -19.85 -17.51
C LEU A 115 9.21 -18.59 -18.34
N GLU A 116 8.22 -18.66 -19.24
CA GLU A 116 7.72 -17.47 -19.95
C GLU A 116 6.88 -16.63 -18.98
N ILE A 117 7.17 -15.34 -18.92
CA ILE A 117 6.36 -14.38 -18.20
C ILE A 117 5.12 -14.08 -19.05
N LYS A 118 3.96 -14.38 -18.48
CA LYS A 118 2.66 -14.17 -19.14
C LYS A 118 2.00 -12.87 -18.72
N ARG A 119 2.10 -12.52 -17.43
CA ARG A 119 1.45 -11.34 -16.86
C ARG A 119 2.34 -10.61 -15.88
N THR A 120 2.00 -9.34 -15.65
CA THR A 120 2.61 -8.49 -14.63
C THR A 120 1.57 -8.00 -13.63
N VAL A 121 1.96 -7.85 -12.37
CA VAL A 121 1.13 -7.24 -11.31
C VAL A 121 1.91 -6.11 -10.64
N GLY A 122 1.32 -4.92 -10.57
CA GLY A 122 1.96 -3.71 -10.04
C GLY A 122 2.68 -2.90 -11.12
N SER A 123 2.58 -1.57 -11.00
CA SER A 123 3.11 -0.61 -11.99
C SER A 123 3.65 0.69 -11.40
N ARG A 124 3.57 0.91 -10.07
CA ARG A 124 4.07 2.13 -9.39
C ARG A 124 5.40 1.93 -8.67
N ARG A 125 5.44 1.05 -7.68
CA ARG A 125 6.60 0.87 -6.77
C ARG A 125 7.44 -0.34 -7.12
N TYR A 126 6.76 -1.44 -7.40
CA TYR A 126 7.37 -2.63 -7.98
C TYR A 126 6.43 -3.29 -8.97
N GLN A 127 6.99 -4.16 -9.79
CA GLN A 127 6.27 -5.05 -10.69
C GLN A 127 6.63 -6.51 -10.38
N GLN A 128 5.62 -7.32 -10.10
CA GLN A 128 5.68 -8.75 -9.92
C GLN A 128 5.38 -9.45 -11.25
N TYR A 129 5.91 -10.66 -11.43
CA TYR A 129 5.83 -11.39 -12.69
C TYR A 129 5.17 -12.74 -12.50
N LEU A 130 4.28 -13.09 -13.43
CA LEU A 130 3.50 -14.31 -13.39
C LEU A 130 3.86 -15.21 -14.56
N ALA A 131 4.02 -16.50 -14.30
CA ALA A 131 4.17 -17.54 -15.32
C ALA A 131 2.99 -18.50 -15.33
N GLN A 132 2.69 -19.04 -16.51
CA GLN A 132 1.75 -20.13 -16.73
C GLN A 132 2.35 -21.04 -17.80
N THR A 133 2.25 -22.36 -17.60
CA THR A 133 2.74 -23.38 -18.54
C THR A 133 1.63 -24.42 -18.76
N ASP A 134 1.80 -25.32 -19.73
CA ASP A 134 0.81 -26.39 -19.97
C ASP A 134 0.64 -27.30 -18.73
N ASN A 135 1.71 -27.45 -17.93
CA ASN A 135 1.69 -28.23 -16.68
C ASN A 135 1.03 -27.51 -15.50
N THR A 136 0.66 -26.24 -15.65
CA THR A 136 0.00 -25.48 -14.57
C THR A 136 -1.51 -25.51 -14.66
N GLU A 137 -2.09 -26.20 -15.66
CA GLU A 137 -3.53 -26.46 -15.79
C GLU A 137 -4.40 -25.21 -15.63
N GLY A 138 -3.95 -24.07 -16.19
CA GLY A 138 -4.66 -22.79 -16.12
C GLY A 138 -4.25 -21.88 -14.94
N ASN A 139 -3.35 -22.34 -14.08
CA ASN A 139 -2.83 -21.55 -12.96
C ASN A 139 -1.70 -20.61 -13.39
N TYR A 140 -1.77 -19.37 -12.90
CA TYR A 140 -0.70 -18.38 -12.97
C TYR A 140 0.04 -18.34 -11.64
N TYR A 141 1.34 -18.61 -11.67
CA TYR A 141 2.22 -18.56 -10.51
C TYR A 141 2.97 -17.24 -10.46
N ARG A 142 2.90 -16.56 -9.31
CA ARG A 142 3.77 -15.43 -9.01
C ARG A 142 5.17 -15.94 -8.67
N LEU A 143 6.14 -15.46 -9.45
CA LEU A 143 7.54 -15.82 -9.33
C LEU A 143 8.25 -15.03 -8.22
N GLU A 144 9.39 -15.52 -7.79
CA GLU A 144 10.09 -15.14 -6.55
C GLU A 144 10.78 -13.78 -6.61
N LEU A 145 11.00 -13.26 -7.82
CA LEU A 145 11.61 -11.95 -8.05
C LEU A 145 10.57 -10.92 -8.51
N LEU A 146 10.68 -9.72 -7.95
CA LEU A 146 10.03 -8.52 -8.43
C LEU A 146 11.07 -7.52 -8.95
N TRP A 147 10.63 -6.63 -9.83
CA TRP A 147 11.41 -5.45 -10.21
C TRP A 147 10.97 -4.27 -9.35
N HIS A 148 11.89 -3.73 -8.56
CA HIS A 148 11.64 -2.51 -7.80
C HIS A 148 11.90 -1.29 -8.70
N ILE A 149 10.85 -0.51 -8.96
CA ILE A 149 10.87 0.59 -9.93
C ILE A 149 11.69 1.77 -9.43
N GLY A 150 11.62 2.14 -8.15
CA GLY A 150 12.41 3.25 -7.60
C GLY A 150 13.92 2.95 -7.64
N ASP A 151 14.33 1.83 -7.07
CA ASP A 151 15.72 1.36 -7.02
C ASP A 151 16.26 0.80 -8.34
N GLN A 152 15.42 0.62 -9.37
CA GLN A 152 15.79 0.06 -10.68
C GLN A 152 16.58 -1.26 -10.57
N ARG A 153 16.06 -2.22 -9.80
CA ARG A 153 16.73 -3.50 -9.56
C ARG A 153 15.76 -4.64 -9.27
N TRP A 154 16.26 -5.87 -9.45
CA TRP A 154 15.59 -7.08 -8.99
C TRP A 154 15.70 -7.23 -7.48
N VAL A 155 14.59 -7.58 -6.83
CA VAL A 155 14.49 -7.86 -5.40
C VAL A 155 13.67 -9.12 -5.22
N HIS A 156 14.07 -9.98 -4.30
CA HIS A 156 13.29 -11.17 -3.96
C HIS A 156 12.05 -10.80 -3.12
N LEU A 157 10.94 -11.50 -3.33
CA LEU A 157 9.66 -11.16 -2.71
C LEU A 157 9.72 -11.12 -1.18
N ASN A 158 10.38 -12.07 -0.50
CA ASN A 158 10.37 -12.01 0.97
C ASN A 158 10.99 -10.72 1.50
N GLY A 159 12.04 -10.18 0.86
CA GLY A 159 12.66 -8.92 1.29
C GLY A 159 11.71 -7.75 1.09
N ALA A 160 10.85 -7.83 0.08
CA ALA A 160 9.78 -6.86 -0.16
C ALA A 160 8.58 -6.99 0.79
N PHE A 161 8.45 -8.12 1.47
CA PHE A 161 7.37 -8.45 2.41
C PHE A 161 7.90 -8.66 3.85
N LEU A 162 8.90 -7.88 4.28
CA LEU A 162 9.50 -7.95 5.63
C LEU A 162 9.93 -9.35 6.08
N GLY A 163 10.38 -10.19 5.16
CA GLY A 163 11.01 -11.47 5.44
C GLY A 163 12.48 -11.33 5.80
N SER A 164 12.96 -12.18 6.71
CA SER A 164 14.37 -12.24 7.08
C SER A 164 15.18 -13.11 6.11
N ASP A 165 16.51 -13.00 6.16
CA ASP A 165 17.45 -13.84 5.41
C ASP A 165 17.28 -15.35 5.70
N HIS A 166 16.65 -15.72 6.82
CA HIS A 166 16.40 -17.11 7.21
C HIS A 166 15.08 -17.66 6.65
N GLN A 167 14.24 -16.81 6.07
CA GLN A 167 12.98 -17.24 5.47
C GLN A 167 13.25 -17.96 4.14
N ARG A 168 12.50 -19.03 3.86
CA ARG A 168 12.63 -19.76 2.58
C ARG A 168 12.30 -18.85 1.41
N PHE A 169 13.09 -18.94 0.34
CA PHE A 169 12.98 -18.08 -0.83
C PHE A 169 11.60 -18.08 -1.52
N ASP A 170 10.86 -19.18 -1.40
CA ASP A 170 9.58 -19.43 -2.07
C ASP A 170 8.35 -19.09 -1.21
N ASN A 171 8.54 -18.60 0.02
CA ASN A 171 7.42 -18.40 0.97
C ASN A 171 6.34 -17.45 0.43
N HIS A 172 6.73 -16.42 -0.34
CA HIS A 172 5.80 -15.48 -0.98
C HIS A 172 5.53 -15.85 -2.45
N THR A 173 5.73 -17.08 -2.89
CA THR A 173 5.12 -17.52 -4.16
C THR A 173 3.62 -17.69 -3.97
N ALA A 174 2.79 -17.29 -4.93
CA ALA A 174 1.34 -17.35 -4.81
C ALA A 174 0.68 -17.71 -6.14
N LEU A 175 -0.51 -18.30 -6.08
CA LEU A 175 -1.38 -18.43 -7.24
C LEU A 175 -2.16 -17.14 -7.44
N TRP A 176 -1.99 -16.51 -8.60
CA TRP A 176 -2.76 -15.30 -8.94
C TRP A 176 -4.27 -15.57 -8.88
N ASN A 177 -4.69 -16.76 -9.33
CA ASN A 177 -6.09 -17.18 -9.46
C ASN A 177 -6.88 -17.21 -8.14
N GLN A 178 -6.23 -17.26 -6.97
CA GLN A 178 -6.92 -17.29 -5.67
C GLN A 178 -6.42 -16.23 -4.69
N ASN A 179 -5.48 -15.37 -5.11
CA ASN A 179 -4.92 -14.31 -4.28
C ASN A 179 -5.06 -12.97 -5.01
N CYS A 180 -4.21 -12.72 -6.00
CA CYS A 180 -4.16 -11.43 -6.68
C CYS A 180 -5.43 -11.11 -7.49
N ILE A 181 -6.15 -12.13 -7.98
CA ILE A 181 -7.29 -11.93 -8.87
C ILE A 181 -8.38 -11.05 -8.24
N PHE A 182 -8.58 -11.14 -6.92
CA PHE A 182 -9.72 -10.56 -6.21
C PHE A 182 -9.66 -9.05 -6.03
N CYS A 183 -8.47 -8.45 -6.07
CA CYS A 183 -8.29 -7.01 -5.83
C CYS A 183 -7.69 -6.27 -7.03
N HIS A 184 -7.09 -6.99 -7.98
CA HIS A 184 -6.31 -6.38 -9.07
C HIS A 184 -6.96 -6.49 -10.45
N ASN A 185 -8.26 -6.83 -10.53
CA ASN A 185 -9.00 -7.03 -11.77
C ASN A 185 -10.49 -6.65 -11.63
N THR A 186 -11.22 -6.67 -12.74
CA THR A 186 -12.66 -6.35 -12.83
C THR A 186 -13.45 -7.52 -13.37
N GLY A 187 -14.69 -7.72 -12.92
CA GLY A 187 -15.53 -8.82 -13.39
C GLY A 187 -14.93 -10.20 -13.09
N ILE A 188 -14.49 -10.40 -11.85
CA ILE A 188 -13.64 -11.51 -11.43
C ILE A 188 -14.40 -12.83 -11.38
N GLN A 189 -13.86 -13.85 -12.06
CA GLN A 189 -14.34 -15.23 -12.02
C GLN A 189 -13.15 -16.20 -11.90
N PRO A 190 -12.78 -16.66 -10.69
CA PRO A 190 -11.65 -17.56 -10.54
C PRO A 190 -11.85 -18.91 -11.23
N ASN A 191 -13.09 -19.42 -11.30
CA ASN A 191 -13.47 -20.66 -11.98
C ASN A 191 -12.62 -21.87 -11.55
N MET A 192 -12.64 -22.17 -10.25
CA MET A 192 -12.00 -23.36 -9.71
C MET A 192 -12.75 -24.62 -10.15
N LEU A 193 -12.05 -25.53 -10.82
CA LEU A 193 -12.67 -26.71 -11.45
C LEU A 193 -12.84 -27.91 -10.51
N ASN A 194 -12.14 -27.91 -9.37
CA ASN A 194 -12.00 -29.09 -8.52
C ASN A 194 -12.18 -28.80 -7.03
N TYR A 195 -12.97 -27.78 -6.68
CA TYR A 195 -13.21 -27.41 -5.28
C TYR A 195 -13.76 -28.56 -4.44
N ASP A 196 -14.80 -29.24 -4.94
CA ASP A 196 -15.46 -30.35 -4.22
C ASP A 196 -14.52 -31.56 -4.05
N GLU A 197 -13.72 -31.87 -5.07
CA GLU A 197 -12.68 -32.92 -5.01
C GLU A 197 -11.67 -32.60 -3.90
N ILE A 198 -11.17 -31.36 -3.85
CA ILE A 198 -10.23 -30.92 -2.81
C ILE A 198 -10.85 -31.00 -1.42
N LEU A 199 -12.09 -30.55 -1.25
CA LEU A 199 -12.78 -30.61 0.03
C LEU A 199 -12.98 -32.07 0.49
N GLN A 200 -13.32 -32.97 -0.43
CA GLN A 200 -13.46 -34.39 -0.15
C GLN A 200 -12.12 -35.01 0.28
N ASN A 201 -11.05 -34.73 -0.45
CA ASN A 201 -9.69 -35.20 -0.14
C ASN A 201 -9.23 -34.70 1.24
N SER A 202 -9.51 -33.44 1.56
CA SER A 202 -9.20 -32.84 2.87
C SER A 202 -9.90 -33.58 4.01
N LYS A 203 -11.21 -33.87 3.85
CA LYS A 203 -12.00 -34.60 4.85
C LYS A 203 -11.51 -36.03 5.07
N GLN A 204 -10.84 -36.61 4.08
CA GLN A 204 -10.20 -37.93 4.17
C GLN A 204 -8.80 -37.89 4.82
N GLY A 205 -8.33 -36.72 5.25
CA GLY A 205 -7.02 -36.56 5.87
C GLY A 205 -5.86 -36.57 4.88
N GLN A 206 -6.12 -36.40 3.57
CA GLN A 206 -5.05 -36.27 2.59
C GLN A 206 -4.31 -34.94 2.78
N ALA A 207 -2.98 -34.98 2.68
CA ALA A 207 -2.17 -33.77 2.67
C ALA A 207 -2.46 -32.98 1.38
N LEU A 208 -2.86 -31.72 1.52
CA LEU A 208 -3.20 -30.84 0.41
C LEU A 208 -2.31 -29.60 0.39
N ASN A 209 -1.85 -29.26 -0.80
CA ASN A 209 -1.22 -27.98 -1.09
C ASN A 209 -2.04 -27.27 -2.17
N LEU A 210 -2.84 -26.28 -1.77
CA LEU A 210 -3.70 -25.52 -2.69
C LEU A 210 -2.93 -24.78 -3.79
N LYS A 211 -1.61 -24.57 -3.64
CA LYS A 211 -0.77 -24.00 -4.73
C LYS A 211 -0.50 -25.03 -5.85
N VAL A 212 -0.64 -26.31 -5.57
CA VAL A 212 -0.32 -27.42 -6.50
C VAL A 212 -1.58 -28.16 -6.92
N ASN A 213 -2.53 -28.37 -6.00
CA ASN A 213 -3.69 -29.23 -6.24
C ASN A 213 -4.89 -28.49 -6.85
N SER A 214 -4.99 -27.18 -6.70
CA SER A 214 -6.10 -26.39 -7.25
C SER A 214 -5.97 -26.23 -8.76
N ARG A 215 -7.06 -26.38 -9.50
CA ARG A 215 -7.12 -26.16 -10.96
C ARG A 215 -8.09 -25.04 -11.29
N PHE A 216 -7.64 -24.03 -12.01
CA PHE A 216 -8.45 -22.82 -12.31
C PHE A 216 -8.53 -22.54 -13.82
N GLN A 217 -9.69 -22.06 -14.27
CA GLN A 217 -9.87 -21.47 -15.62
C GLN A 217 -10.38 -20.03 -15.50
N SER A 218 -9.56 -19.21 -14.83
CA SER A 218 -9.98 -17.89 -14.42
C SER A 218 -10.26 -16.94 -15.58
N HIS A 219 -11.35 -16.20 -15.47
CA HIS A 219 -11.78 -15.15 -16.39
C HIS A 219 -11.95 -13.83 -15.63
N VAL A 220 -11.69 -12.72 -16.32
CA VAL A 220 -11.92 -11.36 -15.85
C VAL A 220 -12.43 -10.52 -17.01
N SER A 221 -13.30 -9.55 -16.74
CA SER A 221 -13.77 -8.59 -17.74
C SER A 221 -12.65 -7.65 -18.18
N ASP A 222 -11.90 -7.10 -17.22
CA ASP A 222 -10.73 -6.26 -17.47
C ASP A 222 -9.57 -6.72 -16.59
N LEU A 223 -8.37 -6.75 -17.17
CA LEU A 223 -7.13 -6.81 -16.41
C LEU A 223 -6.85 -5.42 -15.83
N GLY A 224 -6.66 -5.35 -14.51
CA GLY A 224 -6.64 -4.09 -13.79
C GLY A 224 -8.03 -3.68 -13.28
N ILE A 225 -8.03 -2.65 -12.44
CA ILE A 225 -9.25 -2.14 -11.81
C ILE A 225 -9.90 -1.16 -12.80
N GLY A 226 -10.98 -1.60 -13.42
CA GLY A 226 -11.76 -0.94 -14.45
C GLY A 226 -12.96 -0.18 -13.88
N CYS A 227 -13.72 0.47 -14.77
CA CYS A 227 -14.83 1.35 -14.38
C CYS A 227 -15.87 0.62 -13.52
N GLU A 228 -16.24 -0.60 -13.91
CA GLU A 228 -17.32 -1.38 -13.29
C GLU A 228 -16.93 -1.93 -11.90
N SER A 229 -15.65 -1.92 -11.51
CA SER A 229 -15.24 -2.21 -10.12
C SER A 229 -15.76 -1.17 -9.14
N CYS A 230 -15.96 0.08 -9.58
CA CYS A 230 -16.45 1.18 -8.74
C CYS A 230 -17.90 1.58 -9.06
N HIS A 231 -18.32 1.39 -10.31
CA HIS A 231 -19.63 1.83 -10.81
C HIS A 231 -20.66 0.71 -10.93
N ALA A 232 -20.32 -0.51 -10.53
CA ALA A 232 -21.07 -1.74 -10.77
C ALA A 232 -21.23 -2.07 -12.26
N ASN A 233 -21.98 -3.14 -12.55
CA ASN A 233 -22.18 -3.70 -13.88
C ASN A 233 -22.92 -2.69 -14.79
N GLY A 234 -22.33 -2.39 -15.95
CA GLY A 234 -22.76 -1.31 -16.84
C GLY A 234 -23.74 -1.70 -17.95
N GLU A 235 -24.08 -2.98 -18.11
CA GLU A 235 -24.90 -3.47 -19.25
C GLU A 235 -26.21 -2.69 -19.41
N GLU A 236 -27.01 -2.60 -18.34
CA GLU A 236 -28.30 -1.91 -18.39
C GLU A 236 -28.12 -0.40 -18.59
N HIS A 237 -27.09 0.19 -17.98
CA HIS A 237 -26.75 1.60 -18.16
C HIS A 237 -26.38 1.92 -19.61
N VAL A 238 -25.50 1.12 -20.22
CA VAL A 238 -25.09 1.28 -21.62
C VAL A 238 -26.30 1.15 -22.53
N ARG A 239 -27.15 0.13 -22.31
CA ARG A 239 -28.36 -0.12 -23.10
C ARG A 239 -29.36 1.04 -23.01
N LEU A 240 -29.70 1.48 -21.81
CA LEU A 240 -30.64 2.60 -21.59
C LEU A 240 -30.08 3.91 -22.12
N SER A 241 -28.78 4.12 -21.98
CA SER A 241 -28.10 5.33 -22.43
C SER A 241 -27.97 5.41 -23.94
N GLN A 242 -28.25 4.36 -24.73
CA GLN A 242 -28.33 4.51 -26.20
C GLN A 242 -29.44 5.50 -26.64
N ASN A 243 -30.42 5.79 -25.78
CA ASN A 243 -31.48 6.74 -26.07
C ASN A 243 -31.03 8.20 -25.79
N PRO A 244 -30.93 9.08 -26.81
CA PRO A 244 -30.48 10.45 -26.61
C PRO A 244 -31.44 11.29 -25.75
N ILE A 245 -32.75 11.01 -25.77
CA ILE A 245 -33.74 11.74 -24.96
C ILE A 245 -33.44 11.52 -23.47
N ARG A 246 -33.11 10.28 -23.08
CA ARG A 246 -32.71 9.93 -21.71
C ARG A 246 -31.42 10.65 -21.32
N LYS A 247 -30.40 10.65 -22.20
CA LYS A 247 -29.12 11.34 -21.94
C LYS A 247 -29.32 12.83 -21.67
N TYR A 248 -30.08 13.52 -22.53
CA TYR A 248 -30.33 14.95 -22.36
C TYR A 248 -31.19 15.24 -21.13
N TYR A 249 -32.17 14.38 -20.82
CA TYR A 249 -32.92 14.50 -19.58
C TYR A 249 -31.99 14.47 -18.36
N LEU A 250 -31.13 13.44 -18.26
CA LEU A 250 -30.16 13.32 -17.16
C LEU A 250 -29.17 14.49 -17.09
N HIS A 251 -28.78 15.06 -18.22
CA HIS A 251 -27.88 16.21 -18.26
C HIS A 251 -28.52 17.50 -17.74
N PHE A 252 -29.83 17.67 -17.92
CA PHE A 252 -30.57 18.88 -17.52
C PHE A 252 -31.45 18.70 -16.28
N SER A 253 -31.40 17.55 -15.63
CA SER A 253 -32.16 17.24 -14.42
C SER A 253 -31.23 16.90 -13.26
N ASP A 254 -31.70 17.11 -12.03
CA ASP A 254 -31.00 16.65 -10.82
C ASP A 254 -31.29 15.17 -10.47
N ASP A 255 -32.07 14.46 -11.31
CA ASP A 255 -32.40 13.06 -11.08
C ASP A 255 -31.14 12.18 -11.14
N SER A 256 -31.09 11.17 -10.27
CA SER A 256 -30.02 10.17 -10.26
C SER A 256 -30.30 9.06 -11.26
N ASP A 257 -29.28 8.67 -12.02
CA ASP A 257 -29.34 7.46 -12.86
C ASP A 257 -29.27 6.22 -11.96
N LEU A 258 -30.36 5.48 -11.84
CA LEU A 258 -30.44 4.25 -11.02
C LEU A 258 -29.95 2.99 -11.76
N SER A 259 -29.51 3.12 -13.01
CA SER A 259 -28.96 2.01 -13.80
C SER A 259 -27.46 1.81 -13.61
N ILE A 260 -26.79 2.69 -12.85
CA ILE A 260 -25.35 2.64 -12.56
C ILE A 260 -25.09 3.20 -11.17
N VAL A 261 -24.01 2.77 -10.51
CA VAL A 261 -23.60 3.36 -9.23
C VAL A 261 -22.74 4.59 -9.45
N HIS A 262 -23.06 5.67 -8.76
CA HIS A 262 -22.19 6.82 -8.61
C HIS A 262 -21.71 6.89 -7.15
N PRO A 263 -20.40 6.73 -6.87
CA PRO A 263 -19.85 6.70 -5.51
C PRO A 263 -20.25 7.90 -4.63
N ASP A 264 -20.41 9.09 -5.20
CA ASP A 264 -20.80 10.30 -4.44
C ASP A 264 -22.32 10.44 -4.25
N LYS A 265 -23.14 9.56 -4.84
CA LYS A 265 -24.61 9.58 -4.73
C LYS A 265 -25.17 8.40 -3.92
N VAL A 266 -24.31 7.66 -3.23
CA VAL A 266 -24.69 6.64 -2.26
C VAL A 266 -24.37 7.12 -0.83
N SER A 267 -24.82 6.39 0.19
CA SER A 267 -24.46 6.73 1.57
C SER A 267 -22.94 6.67 1.78
N ALA A 268 -22.41 7.43 2.74
CA ALA A 268 -20.98 7.46 3.03
C ALA A 268 -20.40 6.07 3.29
N GLN A 269 -21.10 5.22 4.03
CA GLN A 269 -20.71 3.82 4.23
C GLN A 269 -20.62 3.04 2.91
N LYS A 270 -21.61 3.17 2.01
CA LYS A 270 -21.58 2.50 0.71
C LYS A 270 -20.49 3.05 -0.21
N SER A 271 -20.18 4.33 -0.12
CA SER A 271 -19.04 4.92 -0.83
C SER A 271 -17.71 4.33 -0.33
N MET A 272 -17.56 4.21 1.00
CA MET A 272 -16.42 3.54 1.62
C MET A 272 -16.28 2.07 1.24
N ASP A 273 -17.40 1.34 1.19
CA ASP A 273 -17.48 -0.07 0.84
C ASP A 273 -16.92 -0.36 -0.57
N ILE A 274 -17.11 0.57 -1.52
CA ILE A 274 -16.57 0.46 -2.89
C ILE A 274 -15.05 0.36 -2.86
N CYS A 275 -14.38 1.16 -2.02
CA CYS A 275 -12.93 1.11 -1.85
C CYS A 275 -12.52 -0.08 -0.95
N GLY A 276 -13.31 -0.38 0.08
CA GLY A 276 -13.07 -1.45 1.03
C GLY A 276 -13.02 -2.85 0.42
N GLN A 277 -13.64 -3.04 -0.75
CA GLN A 277 -13.50 -4.28 -1.52
C GLN A 277 -12.07 -4.54 -2.05
N CYS A 278 -11.13 -3.60 -1.94
CA CYS A 278 -9.73 -3.84 -2.32
C CYS A 278 -8.78 -3.32 -1.23
N HIS A 279 -9.04 -2.11 -0.75
CA HIS A 279 -8.29 -1.44 0.33
C HIS A 279 -8.78 -1.81 1.73
N GLY A 280 -9.47 -2.95 1.83
CA GLY A 280 -9.89 -3.56 3.08
C GLY A 280 -9.74 -5.08 3.03
N GLN A 281 -8.78 -5.60 3.82
CA GLN A 281 -8.60 -7.04 3.99
C GLN A 281 -9.85 -7.68 4.60
N ARG A 282 -10.25 -8.81 4.05
CA ARG A 282 -11.54 -9.44 4.34
C ARG A 282 -11.51 -10.92 4.02
N THR A 283 -12.42 -11.68 4.63
CA THR A 283 -12.63 -13.09 4.35
C THR A 283 -14.08 -13.35 3.95
N PRO A 284 -14.36 -14.43 3.20
CA PRO A 284 -15.74 -14.89 2.99
C PRO A 284 -16.42 -15.17 4.34
N LYS A 285 -17.72 -14.87 4.45
CA LYS A 285 -18.46 -15.05 5.72
C LYS A 285 -18.63 -16.51 6.13
N THR A 286 -18.84 -17.38 5.15
CA THR A 286 -19.14 -18.79 5.33
C THR A 286 -18.30 -19.63 4.38
N PHE A 287 -18.20 -20.93 4.65
CA PHE A 287 -17.57 -21.88 3.73
C PHE A 287 -18.29 -21.95 2.38
N ASP A 288 -19.63 -21.82 2.38
CA ASP A 288 -20.41 -21.78 1.15
C ASP A 288 -20.06 -20.53 0.33
N MET A 289 -19.90 -19.38 0.97
CA MET A 289 -19.43 -18.18 0.29
C MET A 289 -17.99 -18.32 -0.22
N ALA A 290 -17.12 -19.00 0.53
CA ALA A 290 -15.75 -19.29 0.07
C ALA A 290 -15.77 -20.16 -1.21
N LYS A 291 -16.65 -21.17 -1.27
CA LYS A 291 -16.90 -21.95 -2.48
C LYS A 291 -17.40 -21.06 -3.63
N THR A 292 -18.43 -20.24 -3.39
CA THR A 292 -18.94 -19.28 -4.38
C THR A 292 -17.84 -18.36 -4.92
N TRP A 293 -16.96 -17.86 -4.05
CA TRP A 293 -15.85 -17.01 -4.46
C TRP A 293 -14.85 -17.73 -5.36
N MET A 294 -14.50 -18.97 -5.04
CA MET A 294 -13.57 -19.77 -5.85
C MET A 294 -14.19 -20.23 -7.18
N GLU A 295 -15.50 -20.49 -7.21
CA GLU A 295 -16.18 -20.97 -8.43
C GLU A 295 -16.62 -19.84 -9.34
N THR A 296 -17.21 -18.77 -8.79
CA THR A 296 -17.91 -17.74 -9.58
C THR A 296 -17.45 -16.31 -9.30
N GLY A 297 -16.69 -16.09 -8.21
CA GLY A 297 -16.15 -14.78 -7.84
C GLY A 297 -16.87 -14.10 -6.66
N PRO A 298 -16.41 -12.90 -6.27
CA PRO A 298 -16.98 -12.16 -5.15
C PRO A 298 -18.46 -11.79 -5.37
N THR A 299 -19.23 -11.87 -4.29
CA THR A 299 -20.67 -11.57 -4.32
C THR A 299 -21.00 -10.10 -4.14
N TYR A 300 -20.06 -9.27 -3.68
CA TYR A 300 -20.29 -7.82 -3.51
C TYR A 300 -20.41 -7.12 -4.87
N ARG A 301 -21.32 -6.15 -4.98
CA ARG A 301 -21.35 -5.15 -6.06
C ARG A 301 -21.34 -3.75 -5.46
N PRO A 302 -20.70 -2.75 -6.12
CA PRO A 302 -20.87 -1.36 -5.73
C PRO A 302 -22.33 -1.01 -5.52
N GLY A 303 -22.64 -0.28 -4.46
CA GLY A 303 -24.02 0.01 -4.03
C GLY A 303 -24.61 -0.97 -3.02
N ASP A 304 -24.03 -2.16 -2.85
CA ASP A 304 -24.33 -3.06 -1.72
C ASP A 304 -23.69 -2.55 -0.43
N ASN A 305 -24.09 -3.12 0.72
CA ASN A 305 -23.32 -2.99 1.96
C ASN A 305 -22.24 -4.08 1.99
N LEU A 306 -20.96 -3.71 1.96
CA LEU A 306 -19.86 -4.67 1.87
C LEU A 306 -19.90 -5.71 2.99
N GLN A 307 -20.28 -5.28 4.20
CA GLN A 307 -20.34 -6.16 5.37
C GLN A 307 -21.43 -7.22 5.24
N ASP A 308 -22.36 -7.16 4.28
CA ASP A 308 -23.30 -8.24 4.01
C ASP A 308 -22.62 -9.40 3.26
N HIS A 309 -21.54 -9.11 2.54
CA HIS A 309 -20.86 -10.04 1.64
C HIS A 309 -19.53 -10.58 2.21
N VAL A 310 -18.95 -9.95 3.23
CA VAL A 310 -17.63 -10.33 3.77
C VAL A 310 -17.55 -10.14 5.28
N ASN A 311 -16.55 -10.78 5.89
CA ASN A 311 -16.05 -10.42 7.21
C ASN A 311 -14.80 -9.54 7.04
N PRO A 312 -14.83 -8.24 7.40
CA PRO A 312 -13.60 -7.45 7.48
C PRO A 312 -12.63 -8.08 8.48
N VAL A 313 -11.35 -8.13 8.11
CA VAL A 313 -10.29 -8.62 9.00
C VAL A 313 -9.91 -7.50 9.96
N TRP A 314 -9.98 -7.80 11.25
CA TRP A 314 -9.58 -6.97 12.38
C TRP A 314 -8.49 -7.66 13.20
N GLN A 315 -7.87 -6.94 14.12
CA GLN A 315 -6.84 -7.49 15.02
C GLN A 315 -7.33 -8.71 15.81
N SER A 316 -8.61 -8.70 16.22
CA SER A 316 -9.26 -9.75 17.00
C SER A 316 -9.91 -10.85 16.15
N SER A 317 -9.86 -10.75 14.81
CA SER A 317 -10.40 -11.77 13.92
C SER A 317 -9.72 -13.12 14.15
N LYS A 318 -10.47 -14.21 13.95
CA LYS A 318 -9.98 -15.58 14.12
C LYS A 318 -10.41 -16.43 12.92
N ILE A 319 -9.59 -17.43 12.57
CA ILE A 319 -9.95 -18.49 11.62
C ILE A 319 -10.05 -19.80 12.40
N ASN A 320 -11.28 -20.29 12.63
CA ASN A 320 -11.58 -21.55 13.34
C ASN A 320 -10.90 -21.68 14.73
N ASN A 321 -10.90 -22.89 15.30
CA ASN A 321 -10.24 -23.24 16.57
C ASN A 321 -8.70 -23.14 16.54
N VAL A 322 -8.11 -22.43 15.57
CA VAL A 322 -6.68 -22.18 15.54
C VAL A 322 -6.41 -21.01 16.47
N GLN A 323 -5.82 -21.29 17.63
CA GLN A 323 -5.45 -20.34 18.67
C GLN A 323 -4.21 -19.50 18.27
N SER A 324 -4.08 -19.17 16.99
CA SER A 324 -2.94 -18.41 16.48
C SER A 324 -3.33 -16.96 16.23
N ASP A 325 -2.36 -16.09 16.48
CA ASP A 325 -2.39 -14.65 16.43
C ASP A 325 -2.25 -14.10 14.99
N ILE A 326 -2.73 -14.86 13.99
CA ILE A 326 -2.52 -14.71 12.53
C ILE A 326 -2.72 -13.26 12.06
N PHE A 327 -3.78 -12.61 12.52
CA PHE A 327 -4.12 -11.26 12.08
C PHE A 327 -3.61 -10.18 13.03
N SER A 328 -3.25 -10.53 14.26
CA SER A 328 -2.91 -9.53 15.29
C SER A 328 -1.69 -8.70 14.88
N LEU A 329 -0.70 -9.31 14.23
CA LEU A 329 0.54 -8.67 13.77
C LEU A 329 0.33 -7.71 12.59
N ARG A 330 -0.86 -7.72 11.98
CA ARG A 330 -1.25 -6.80 10.91
C ARG A 330 -1.72 -5.44 11.46
N PHE A 331 -1.79 -5.32 12.78
CA PHE A 331 -2.20 -4.12 13.51
C PHE A 331 -1.18 -3.79 14.60
N TRP A 332 -1.10 -2.51 14.96
CA TRP A 332 -0.50 -2.05 16.20
C TRP A 332 -1.36 -2.49 17.40
N LYS A 333 -0.82 -2.45 18.62
CA LYS A 333 -1.52 -2.96 19.82
C LYS A 333 -2.87 -2.26 20.07
N ASP A 334 -3.05 -1.03 19.61
CA ASP A 334 -4.30 -0.25 19.71
C ASP A 334 -5.30 -0.50 18.56
N GLY A 335 -5.08 -1.51 17.72
CA GLY A 335 -5.92 -1.83 16.57
C GLY A 335 -5.68 -0.95 15.34
N THR A 336 -4.73 -0.01 15.38
CA THR A 336 -4.34 0.77 14.20
C THR A 336 -3.74 -0.15 13.14
N PRO A 337 -4.17 -0.10 11.87
CA PRO A 337 -3.54 -0.88 10.83
C PRO A 337 -2.05 -0.61 10.70
N ARG A 338 -1.29 -1.67 10.51
CA ARG A 338 0.17 -1.63 10.37
C ARG A 338 0.64 -1.94 8.95
N LEU A 339 -0.25 -2.46 8.11
CA LEU A 339 0.05 -2.90 6.75
C LEU A 339 -0.90 -2.24 5.74
N SER A 340 -0.43 -2.04 4.50
CA SER A 340 -1.27 -1.53 3.41
C SER A 340 -2.43 -2.49 3.09
N ALA A 341 -3.45 -2.01 2.36
CA ALA A 341 -4.72 -2.71 2.11
C ALA A 341 -5.61 -2.88 3.35
N TYR A 342 -5.39 -2.04 4.36
CA TYR A 342 -6.22 -1.87 5.55
C TYR A 342 -6.66 -0.41 5.73
N GLU A 343 -6.57 0.41 4.67
CA GLU A 343 -6.94 1.83 4.73
C GLU A 343 -8.43 1.98 5.08
N TYR A 344 -9.29 1.09 4.58
CA TYR A 344 -10.70 1.01 4.94
C TYR A 344 -10.90 0.80 6.46
N GLN A 345 -10.24 -0.18 7.06
CA GLN A 345 -10.27 -0.43 8.51
C GLN A 345 -9.74 0.75 9.32
N GLY A 346 -8.71 1.43 8.83
CA GLY A 346 -8.19 2.64 9.46
C GLY A 346 -9.25 3.74 9.48
N LEU A 347 -9.88 4.01 8.34
CA LEU A 347 -10.86 5.09 8.24
C LEU A 347 -12.15 4.77 9.03
N LEU A 348 -12.61 3.52 9.03
CA LEU A 348 -13.74 3.07 9.86
C LEU A 348 -13.52 3.32 11.36
N GLN A 349 -12.28 3.30 11.84
CA GLN A 349 -11.92 3.59 13.23
C GLN A 349 -11.82 5.11 13.52
N SER A 350 -11.84 5.95 12.48
CA SER A 350 -11.65 7.39 12.62
C SER A 350 -12.93 8.10 13.06
N LYS A 351 -12.81 9.08 13.96
CA LYS A 351 -13.94 9.96 14.33
C LYS A 351 -14.46 10.75 13.13
N CYS A 352 -13.59 11.06 12.16
CA CYS A 352 -13.97 11.74 10.91
C CYS A 352 -15.00 10.93 10.10
N HIS A 353 -14.89 9.61 10.09
CA HIS A 353 -15.89 8.76 9.43
C HIS A 353 -17.11 8.54 10.33
N THR A 354 -16.88 8.06 11.56
CA THR A 354 -17.97 7.65 12.47
C THR A 354 -18.85 8.80 12.98
N LYS A 355 -18.43 10.06 12.82
CA LYS A 355 -19.19 11.24 13.27
C LYS A 355 -19.44 12.30 12.20
N ALA A 356 -18.77 12.23 11.05
CA ALA A 356 -18.84 13.28 10.02
C ALA A 356 -18.86 12.71 8.60
N ASP A 357 -19.17 11.42 8.43
CA ASP A 357 -19.40 10.76 7.14
C ASP A 357 -18.25 10.90 6.13
N LEU A 358 -17.01 11.14 6.60
CA LEU A 358 -15.83 11.22 5.74
C LEU A 358 -15.66 9.92 4.92
N THR A 359 -15.40 10.07 3.64
CA THR A 359 -15.18 8.99 2.68
C THR A 359 -13.79 9.07 2.03
N CYS A 360 -13.42 8.04 1.26
CA CYS A 360 -12.21 8.08 0.44
C CYS A 360 -12.24 9.22 -0.59
N ASN A 361 -13.42 9.54 -1.15
CA ASN A 361 -13.57 10.47 -2.26
C ASN A 361 -13.38 11.94 -1.86
N ASP A 362 -13.48 12.24 -0.56
CA ASP A 362 -13.20 13.58 -0.03
C ASP A 362 -11.70 13.96 -0.19
N CYS A 363 -10.83 12.95 -0.25
CA CYS A 363 -9.39 13.12 -0.44
C CYS A 363 -8.90 12.63 -1.82
N HIS A 364 -9.51 11.57 -2.36
CA HIS A 364 -9.11 10.94 -3.62
C HIS A 364 -10.13 11.18 -4.73
N SER A 365 -9.68 11.57 -5.91
CA SER A 365 -10.56 11.99 -7.02
C SER A 365 -10.93 10.91 -8.03
N MET A 366 -10.18 9.80 -8.07
CA MET A 366 -10.28 8.65 -8.99
C MET A 366 -10.12 8.94 -10.50
N HIS A 367 -10.53 10.12 -10.98
CA HIS A 367 -10.59 10.46 -12.40
C HIS A 367 -9.87 11.76 -12.76
N GLU A 368 -8.99 12.27 -11.89
CA GLU A 368 -8.16 13.47 -12.11
C GLU A 368 -6.94 13.40 -11.14
N GLY A 369 -6.13 14.46 -11.09
CA GLY A 369 -5.05 14.60 -10.11
C GLY A 369 -3.82 13.75 -10.40
N ASN A 370 -2.91 13.69 -9.44
CA ASN A 370 -1.67 12.93 -9.55
C ASN A 370 -1.98 11.42 -9.48
N PRO A 371 -1.63 10.62 -10.50
CA PRO A 371 -1.96 9.19 -10.54
C PRO A 371 -1.32 8.36 -9.42
N GLU A 372 -0.27 8.86 -8.77
CA GLU A 372 0.36 8.18 -7.63
C GLU A 372 -0.56 7.96 -6.44
N GLY A 373 -1.48 8.89 -6.19
CA GLY A 373 -2.51 8.76 -5.17
C GLY A 373 -3.93 8.95 -5.70
N MET A 374 -4.09 9.35 -6.96
CA MET A 374 -5.31 9.93 -7.51
C MET A 374 -5.79 11.14 -6.70
N ILE A 375 -4.84 11.92 -6.20
CA ILE A 375 -5.06 13.06 -5.31
C ILE A 375 -4.82 14.36 -6.09
N LYS A 376 -5.70 15.35 -5.92
CA LYS A 376 -5.52 16.70 -6.48
C LYS A 376 -4.54 17.50 -5.62
N ASP A 377 -3.82 18.46 -6.21
CA ASP A 377 -2.81 19.24 -5.49
C ASP A 377 -3.37 19.94 -4.23
N GLU A 378 -4.61 20.42 -4.30
CA GLU A 378 -5.30 21.02 -3.16
C GLU A 378 -5.47 20.05 -1.97
N ASN A 379 -5.62 18.75 -2.25
CA ASN A 379 -5.76 17.69 -1.26
C ASN A 379 -4.41 17.20 -0.71
N LEU A 380 -3.29 17.76 -1.18
CA LEU A 380 -1.97 17.62 -0.55
C LEU A 380 -1.73 18.68 0.53
N THR A 381 -2.60 19.68 0.64
CA THR A 381 -2.56 20.76 1.65
C THR A 381 -3.52 20.47 2.81
N ASN A 382 -3.57 21.35 3.81
CA ASN A 382 -4.55 21.24 4.90
C ASN A 382 -6.01 21.41 4.48
N LYS A 383 -6.29 21.76 3.21
CA LYS A 383 -7.64 22.06 2.72
C LYS A 383 -8.68 20.97 3.06
N PRO A 384 -8.44 19.66 2.87
CA PRO A 384 -9.43 18.64 3.22
C PRO A 384 -9.77 18.62 4.71
N CYS A 385 -8.77 18.76 5.58
CA CYS A 385 -8.98 18.83 7.02
C CYS A 385 -9.79 20.08 7.41
N LEU A 386 -9.49 21.22 6.77
CA LEU A 386 -10.13 22.49 7.07
C LEU A 386 -11.58 22.60 6.58
N GLN A 387 -12.09 21.67 5.77
CA GLN A 387 -13.50 21.64 5.40
C GLN A 387 -14.39 21.46 6.64
N CYS A 388 -13.99 20.57 7.56
CA CYS A 388 -14.67 20.33 8.83
C CYS A 388 -14.03 21.10 10.00
N HIS A 389 -12.72 21.38 9.94
CA HIS A 389 -11.97 22.01 11.03
C HIS A 389 -11.64 23.49 10.77
N GLN A 390 -12.64 24.27 10.35
CA GLN A 390 -12.49 25.66 9.88
C GLN A 390 -11.85 26.59 10.92
N ASN A 391 -12.05 26.31 12.22
CA ASN A 391 -11.49 27.11 13.31
C ASN A 391 -9.95 27.17 13.32
N TYR A 392 -9.27 26.23 12.66
CA TYR A 392 -7.80 26.23 12.58
C TYR A 392 -7.24 26.97 11.35
N ALA A 393 -8.09 27.40 10.41
CA ALA A 393 -7.65 27.98 9.15
C ALA A 393 -6.85 29.29 9.32
N GLN A 394 -7.17 30.09 10.34
CA GLN A 394 -6.54 31.40 10.57
C GLN A 394 -5.39 31.38 11.58
N ASN A 395 -5.28 30.33 12.40
CA ASN A 395 -4.34 30.28 13.53
C ASN A 395 -3.70 28.90 13.68
N ILE A 396 -3.25 28.32 12.56
CA ILE A 396 -2.75 26.93 12.54
C ILE A 396 -1.52 26.73 13.44
N SER A 397 -0.66 27.74 13.58
CA SER A 397 0.52 27.70 14.44
C SER A 397 0.16 27.60 15.93
N VAL A 398 -0.99 28.13 16.35
CA VAL A 398 -1.48 28.02 17.74
C VAL A 398 -1.88 26.59 18.07
N HIS A 399 -2.50 25.90 17.11
CA HIS A 399 -2.89 24.50 17.26
C HIS A 399 -1.69 23.56 17.12
N THR A 400 -0.94 23.68 16.01
CA THR A 400 0.15 22.77 15.67
C THR A 400 1.42 23.02 16.46
N LYS A 401 1.59 24.23 17.04
CA LYS A 401 2.81 24.69 17.71
C LYS A 401 4.04 24.74 16.80
N HIS A 402 3.82 24.75 15.49
CA HIS A 402 4.83 24.85 14.45
C HIS A 402 4.65 26.15 13.65
N LYS A 403 5.69 26.53 12.90
CA LYS A 403 5.62 27.67 11.97
C LYS A 403 4.59 27.34 10.88
N GLU A 404 3.75 28.31 10.52
CA GLU A 404 2.59 28.14 9.63
C GLU A 404 2.86 27.39 8.32
N ASN A 405 4.03 27.60 7.72
CA ASN A 405 4.42 26.99 6.44
C ASN A 405 5.47 25.87 6.61
N SER A 406 5.64 25.31 7.80
CA SER A 406 6.53 24.17 8.00
C SER A 406 5.80 22.84 7.88
N ASP A 407 6.56 21.77 7.69
CA ASP A 407 6.04 20.40 7.68
C ASP A 407 5.23 20.04 8.94
N GLY A 408 5.59 20.62 10.09
CA GLY A 408 4.87 20.41 11.35
C GLY A 408 3.50 21.09 11.40
N SER A 409 3.21 22.02 10.48
CA SER A 409 1.88 22.62 10.32
C SER A 409 1.00 21.90 9.30
N LEU A 410 1.49 20.82 8.65
CA LEU A 410 0.65 19.98 7.81
C LEU A 410 -0.09 18.94 8.68
N CYS A 411 -1.43 19.02 8.75
CA CYS A 411 -2.30 18.17 9.58
C CYS A 411 -1.99 16.68 9.41
N TYR A 412 -1.73 16.25 8.17
CA TYR A 412 -1.43 14.85 7.85
C TYR A 412 -0.21 14.30 8.59
N ASN A 413 0.81 15.12 8.87
CA ASN A 413 2.06 14.63 9.46
C ASN A 413 1.89 14.20 10.92
N CYS A 414 0.97 14.84 11.64
CA CYS A 414 0.62 14.47 13.01
C CYS A 414 -0.55 13.49 13.09
N HIS A 415 -1.62 13.74 12.32
CA HIS A 415 -2.87 12.98 12.44
C HIS A 415 -2.94 11.73 11.55
N MET A 416 -2.02 11.60 10.59
CA MET A 416 -1.91 10.47 9.66
C MET A 416 -0.44 10.09 9.46
N PRO A 417 0.27 9.71 10.54
CA PRO A 417 1.71 9.47 10.49
C PRO A 417 2.05 8.26 9.59
N LYS A 418 3.25 8.25 9.01
CA LYS A 418 3.70 7.20 8.09
C LYS A 418 4.14 5.94 8.85
N ILE A 419 3.17 5.17 9.34
CA ILE A 419 3.39 4.00 10.20
C ILE A 419 2.86 2.69 9.60
N VAL A 420 2.45 2.72 8.33
CA VAL A 420 1.87 1.57 7.62
C VAL A 420 2.89 1.03 6.64
N TYR A 421 3.40 -0.18 6.83
CA TYR A 421 4.32 -0.81 5.90
C TYR A 421 3.58 -1.37 4.67
N GLY A 422 4.15 -1.16 3.49
CA GLY A 422 3.73 -1.84 2.27
C GLY A 422 4.59 -1.43 1.09
N LEU A 423 4.76 -2.33 0.12
CA LEU A 423 5.48 -2.02 -1.12
C LEU A 423 6.91 -1.49 -0.90
N MET A 424 7.64 -2.06 0.08
CA MET A 424 8.97 -1.59 0.49
C MET A 424 9.03 -0.11 0.90
N ASP A 425 7.92 0.41 1.41
CA ASP A 425 7.83 1.77 1.92
C ASP A 425 6.87 1.88 3.11
N PHE A 426 6.83 3.05 3.74
CA PHE A 426 5.87 3.40 4.79
C PHE A 426 4.89 4.47 4.33
N HIS A 427 3.60 4.16 4.44
CA HIS A 427 2.45 4.95 4.02
C HIS A 427 1.74 5.56 5.23
N ARG A 428 0.92 6.58 4.97
CA ARG A 428 0.12 7.26 6.00
C ARG A 428 -0.91 6.30 6.60
N SER A 429 -1.02 6.31 7.92
CA SER A 429 -2.18 5.71 8.60
C SER A 429 -3.45 6.42 8.15
N HIS A 430 -4.47 5.64 7.82
CA HIS A 430 -5.83 6.15 7.58
C HIS A 430 -6.72 6.09 8.82
N LYS A 431 -6.18 5.64 9.96
CA LYS A 431 -6.78 5.93 11.27
C LYS A 431 -6.40 7.35 11.65
N ILE A 432 -7.29 8.29 11.33
CA ILE A 432 -7.12 9.72 11.59
C ILE A 432 -7.42 9.97 13.07
N GLU A 433 -6.39 10.33 13.83
CA GLU A 433 -6.48 10.52 15.27
C GLU A 433 -5.50 11.58 15.77
N SER A 434 -5.71 12.11 16.97
CA SER A 434 -4.76 13.01 17.61
C SER A 434 -3.59 12.22 18.21
N PRO A 435 -2.33 12.61 17.97
CA PRO A 435 -1.18 11.89 18.51
C PRO A 435 -1.18 11.94 20.05
N ASN A 436 -0.91 10.80 20.68
CA ASN A 436 -0.69 10.71 22.13
C ASN A 436 0.60 9.92 22.40
N PRO A 437 1.75 10.60 22.54
CA PRO A 437 3.04 9.92 22.68
C PRO A 437 3.11 8.95 23.86
N SER A 438 2.53 9.31 25.01
CA SER A 438 2.59 8.45 26.21
C SER A 438 1.90 7.10 26.00
N ASN A 439 0.67 7.12 25.48
CA ASN A 439 -0.08 5.91 25.14
C ASN A 439 0.55 5.15 23.97
N GLU A 440 1.04 5.85 22.95
CA GLU A 440 1.68 5.23 21.79
C GLU A 440 2.97 4.50 22.18
N PHE A 441 3.81 5.08 23.02
CA PHE A 441 5.02 4.43 23.52
C PHE A 441 4.71 3.23 24.42
N ALA A 442 3.72 3.33 25.30
CA ALA A 442 3.24 2.21 26.12
C ALA A 442 2.76 1.01 25.26
N LEU A 443 2.28 1.29 24.05
CA LEU A 443 1.73 0.31 23.12
C LEU A 443 2.69 -0.09 22.00
N ASP A 444 3.97 0.33 22.06
CA ASP A 444 4.94 0.13 20.98
C ASP A 444 4.44 0.57 19.60
N LYS A 445 3.63 1.64 19.57
CA LYS A 445 3.15 2.27 18.36
C LYS A 445 4.09 3.43 18.00
N PRO A 446 4.57 3.52 16.75
CA PRO A 446 5.37 4.65 16.32
C PRO A 446 4.58 5.97 16.43
N ASN A 447 5.25 7.00 16.96
CA ASN A 447 4.66 8.30 17.25
C ASN A 447 5.02 9.33 16.17
N ALA A 448 4.10 10.27 15.91
CA ALA A 448 4.29 11.30 14.89
C ALA A 448 5.42 12.30 15.24
N CYS A 449 5.61 12.65 16.52
CA CYS A 449 6.65 13.57 16.95
C CYS A 449 8.04 12.96 16.72
N ALA A 450 8.22 11.69 17.11
CA ALA A 450 9.46 10.94 16.89
C ALA A 450 9.83 10.77 15.40
N ALA A 451 8.88 10.96 14.48
CA ALA A 451 9.16 10.91 13.04
C ALA A 451 9.99 12.10 12.54
N CYS A 452 9.92 13.24 13.23
CA CYS A 452 10.68 14.45 12.89
C CYS A 452 11.75 14.79 13.94
N HIS A 453 11.44 14.61 15.22
CA HIS A 453 12.33 14.86 16.36
C HIS A 453 13.23 13.64 16.64
N VAL A 454 14.02 13.28 15.63
CA VAL A 454 14.89 12.09 15.63
C VAL A 454 16.10 12.22 16.58
N ASP A 455 16.24 13.36 17.25
CA ASP A 455 17.27 13.70 18.23
C ASP A 455 16.72 13.79 19.67
N LYS A 456 15.46 13.41 19.89
CA LYS A 456 14.78 13.55 21.19
C LYS A 456 14.42 12.22 21.83
N THR A 457 14.53 12.18 23.16
CA THR A 457 14.15 11.03 23.97
C THR A 457 12.63 10.91 24.09
N ASP A 458 12.18 9.72 24.46
CA ASP A 458 10.78 9.47 24.83
C ASP A 458 10.28 10.44 25.91
N THR A 459 11.08 10.67 26.96
CA THR A 459 10.80 11.64 28.04
C THR A 459 10.62 13.06 27.50
N TRP A 460 11.54 13.54 26.65
CA TRP A 460 11.42 14.89 26.09
C TRP A 460 10.12 15.04 25.28
N ILE A 461 9.78 14.03 24.46
CA ILE A 461 8.60 14.08 23.60
C ILE A 461 7.33 14.15 24.44
N THR A 462 7.21 13.33 25.49
CA THR A 462 6.03 13.30 26.36
C THR A 462 5.90 14.57 27.17
N ASP A 463 7.00 15.05 27.76
CA ASP A 463 7.01 16.27 28.57
C ASP A 463 6.63 17.48 27.71
N LYS A 464 7.21 17.58 26.51
CA LYS A 464 6.94 18.71 25.62
C LYS A 464 5.51 18.71 25.10
N GLN A 465 4.95 17.53 24.84
CA GLN A 465 3.56 17.38 24.43
C GLN A 465 2.61 17.81 25.56
N GLN A 466 2.87 17.40 26.80
CA GLN A 466 2.10 17.82 27.96
C GLN A 466 2.20 19.33 28.22
N GLU A 467 3.40 19.92 28.12
CA GLU A 467 3.64 21.37 28.27
C GLU A 467 2.80 22.20 27.29
N LEU A 468 2.80 21.78 26.02
CA LEU A 468 2.24 22.56 24.92
C LEU A 468 0.71 22.45 24.78
N TRP A 469 0.11 21.31 25.14
CA TRP A 469 -1.33 21.05 24.94
C TRP A 469 -2.13 20.79 26.22
N GLN A 470 -1.48 20.57 27.38
CA GLN A 470 -2.02 20.51 28.77
C GLN A 470 -3.19 19.56 29.07
N ASN A 471 -3.89 19.05 28.06
CA ASN A 471 -5.14 18.28 28.13
C ASN A 471 -5.01 16.90 27.47
N SER A 472 -3.79 16.40 27.29
CA SER A 472 -3.54 15.02 26.87
C SER A 472 -3.75 14.06 28.01
N GLU A 473 -4.43 12.95 27.73
CA GLU A 473 -4.41 11.80 28.62
C GLU A 473 -2.98 11.26 28.70
N VAL A 474 -2.41 11.19 29.90
CA VAL A 474 -1.09 10.64 30.14
C VAL A 474 -1.23 9.20 30.58
N THR A 475 -0.64 8.28 29.82
CA THR A 475 -0.49 6.88 30.22
C THR A 475 0.87 6.72 30.88
N ASP A 476 0.90 6.13 32.09
CA ASP A 476 2.17 5.81 32.75
C ASP A 476 2.89 4.69 31.98
N PHE A 477 4.14 4.92 31.62
CA PHE A 477 5.00 3.93 30.98
C PHE A 477 6.45 4.12 31.40
N SER A 478 7.24 3.04 31.31
CA SER A 478 8.65 3.11 31.66
C SER A 478 9.41 3.92 30.62
N HIS A 479 9.87 5.10 31.00
CA HIS A 479 10.79 5.88 30.19
C HIS A 479 12.15 5.18 30.13
N ASN A 480 12.69 5.06 28.92
CA ASN A 480 14.05 4.60 28.71
C ASN A 480 15.05 5.76 28.73
N ASN A 481 14.57 7.00 28.50
CA ASN A 481 15.38 8.20 28.29
C ASN A 481 16.44 7.99 27.18
N ILE A 482 16.06 7.25 26.16
CA ILE A 482 16.84 6.99 24.94
C ILE A 482 16.16 7.73 23.80
N ILE A 483 16.92 8.23 22.84
CA ILE A 483 16.38 8.83 21.62
C ILE A 483 15.45 7.82 20.95
N GLN A 484 14.19 8.18 20.74
CA GLN A 484 13.15 7.19 20.47
C GLN A 484 13.38 6.42 19.16
N THR A 485 13.91 7.09 18.13
CA THR A 485 14.27 6.43 16.87
C THR A 485 15.46 5.48 17.03
N ILE A 486 16.45 5.80 17.87
CA ILE A 486 17.58 4.91 18.17
C ILE A 486 17.09 3.70 18.98
N TYR A 487 16.27 3.93 20.00
CA TYR A 487 15.66 2.85 20.77
C TYR A 487 14.94 1.87 19.84
N LYS A 488 14.02 2.37 19.00
CA LYS A 488 13.23 1.52 18.09
C LYS A 488 14.06 0.87 16.98
N LEU A 489 15.14 1.50 16.51
CA LEU A 489 16.06 0.88 15.55
C LEU A 489 16.77 -0.35 16.14
N HIS A 490 17.06 -0.36 17.44
CA HIS A 490 17.80 -1.43 18.10
C HIS A 490 16.93 -2.41 18.89
N SER A 491 15.75 -2.03 19.36
CA SER A 491 14.87 -2.89 20.18
C SER A 491 13.57 -3.31 19.50
N GLY A 492 13.11 -2.55 18.52
CA GLY A 492 11.83 -2.76 17.88
C GLY A 492 11.81 -4.01 17.01
N ASP A 493 10.62 -4.43 16.64
CA ASP A 493 10.43 -5.47 15.64
C ASP A 493 10.77 -4.96 14.21
N PRO A 494 10.70 -5.80 13.15
CA PRO A 494 11.14 -5.39 11.81
C PRO A 494 10.46 -4.13 11.26
N ALA A 495 9.14 -3.93 11.44
CA ALA A 495 8.53 -2.71 10.91
C ALA A 495 8.87 -1.49 11.78
N GLU A 496 8.97 -1.63 13.10
CA GLU A 496 9.44 -0.54 13.97
C GLU A 496 10.86 -0.09 13.61
N ARG A 497 11.79 -1.05 13.41
CA ARG A 497 13.16 -0.77 12.97
C ARG A 497 13.19 -0.08 11.62
N GLY A 498 12.38 -0.54 10.67
CA GLY A 498 12.27 0.08 9.35
C GLY A 498 11.71 1.51 9.42
N ILE A 499 10.69 1.76 10.23
CA ILE A 499 10.12 3.11 10.45
C ILE A 499 11.17 4.02 11.07
N ALA A 500 11.86 3.55 12.10
CA ALA A 500 12.92 4.29 12.76
C ALA A 500 14.05 4.67 11.78
N ALA A 501 14.57 3.68 11.03
CA ALA A 501 15.60 3.90 10.02
C ALA A 501 15.14 4.92 8.97
N LYS A 502 13.91 4.80 8.47
CA LYS A 502 13.38 5.73 7.47
C LYS A 502 13.15 7.13 8.04
N ASN A 503 12.62 7.27 9.24
CA ASN A 503 12.37 8.58 9.86
C ASN A 503 13.67 9.37 10.06
N MET A 504 14.80 8.69 10.33
CA MET A 504 16.12 9.33 10.40
C MET A 504 16.55 9.97 9.07
N SER A 505 16.01 9.53 7.92
CA SER A 505 16.24 10.20 6.62
C SER A 505 15.49 11.51 6.46
N TYR A 506 14.52 11.80 7.35
CA TYR A 506 13.64 12.94 7.21
C TYR A 506 14.46 14.24 7.11
N GLN A 507 14.35 14.87 5.95
CA GLN A 507 15.00 16.12 5.64
C GLN A 507 14.02 17.23 6.00
N SER A 508 14.10 17.70 7.24
CA SER A 508 13.45 18.94 7.63
C SER A 508 14.51 19.97 7.97
N GLU A 509 14.13 21.24 7.84
CA GLU A 509 14.91 22.38 8.35
C GLU A 509 15.12 22.34 9.88
N ILE A 510 14.53 21.36 10.58
CA ILE A 510 14.54 21.24 12.04
C ILE A 510 15.91 20.83 12.56
N LEU A 511 16.59 19.91 11.87
CA LEU A 511 17.87 19.38 12.31
C LEU A 511 18.91 19.55 11.20
N GLN A 512 19.80 20.53 11.38
CA GLN A 512 20.94 20.76 10.49
C GLN A 512 21.73 19.46 10.31
N VAL A 513 22.28 19.24 9.12
CA VAL A 513 22.94 17.97 8.79
C VAL A 513 24.12 17.63 9.73
N ASN A 514 24.88 18.64 10.15
CA ASN A 514 25.99 18.48 11.11
C ASN A 514 25.52 18.08 12.53
N LYS A 515 24.22 18.15 12.83
CA LYS A 515 23.64 17.61 14.07
C LYS A 515 23.24 16.14 13.93
N LYS A 516 23.40 15.53 12.76
CA LYS A 516 23.03 14.13 12.48
C LYS A 516 24.21 13.15 12.57
N TYR A 517 25.41 13.60 12.92
CA TYR A 517 26.59 12.72 13.05
C TYR A 517 26.33 11.50 13.94
N PHE A 518 25.58 11.68 15.03
CA PHE A 518 25.29 10.62 16.00
C PHE A 518 24.48 9.46 15.39
N LEU A 519 23.78 9.67 14.27
CA LEU A 519 22.99 8.63 13.61
C LEU A 519 23.85 7.68 12.78
N ILE A 520 25.01 8.14 12.28
CA ILE A 520 25.89 7.37 11.36
C ILE A 520 26.25 5.99 11.93
N PRO A 521 26.81 5.86 13.16
CA PRO A 521 27.21 4.56 13.67
C PRO A 521 26.03 3.61 13.91
N HIS A 522 24.84 4.13 14.28
CA HIS A 522 23.65 3.30 14.41
C HIS A 522 23.14 2.78 13.06
N LEU A 523 23.20 3.59 12.01
CA LEU A 523 22.80 3.20 10.67
C LEU A 523 23.76 2.16 10.08
N LEU A 524 25.07 2.34 10.30
CA LEU A 524 26.08 1.34 9.94
C LEU A 524 25.80 0.00 10.61
N PHE A 525 25.52 0.00 11.92
CA PHE A 525 25.14 -1.22 12.63
C PHE A 525 23.85 -1.84 12.06
N ALA A 526 22.83 -1.03 11.78
CA ALA A 526 21.55 -1.51 11.25
C ALA A 526 21.62 -1.99 9.79
N MET A 527 22.69 -1.69 9.04
CA MET A 527 22.96 -2.28 7.73
C MET A 527 23.33 -3.77 7.81
N GLU A 528 23.62 -4.30 9.01
CA GLU A 528 23.85 -5.73 9.23
C GLU A 528 22.58 -6.51 9.64
N ASP A 529 21.42 -5.85 9.72
CA ASP A 529 20.17 -6.48 10.15
C ASP A 529 19.82 -7.70 9.28
N SER A 530 19.17 -8.71 9.88
CA SER A 530 18.77 -9.94 9.19
C SER A 530 17.62 -9.72 8.19
N TYR A 531 16.98 -8.55 8.21
CA TYR A 531 15.89 -8.20 7.30
C TYR A 531 16.40 -7.26 6.19
N PRO A 532 16.36 -7.68 4.91
CA PRO A 532 16.79 -6.86 3.77
C PRO A 532 16.14 -5.48 3.71
N ALA A 533 14.86 -5.38 4.08
CA ALA A 533 14.15 -4.09 4.10
C ALA A 533 14.78 -3.09 5.08
N ILE A 534 15.23 -3.55 6.25
CA ILE A 534 15.82 -2.70 7.28
C ILE A 534 17.19 -2.24 6.80
N ARG A 535 18.00 -3.16 6.25
CA ARG A 535 19.28 -2.83 5.62
C ARG A 535 19.12 -1.77 4.54
N ARG A 536 18.10 -1.91 3.70
CA ARG A 536 17.77 -0.94 2.63
C ARG A 536 17.46 0.43 3.20
N PHE A 537 16.53 0.53 4.17
CA PHE A 537 16.18 1.82 4.76
C PHE A 537 17.38 2.46 5.47
N SER A 538 18.15 1.68 6.25
CA SER A 538 19.34 2.17 6.94
C SER A 538 20.40 2.68 5.96
N HIS A 539 20.65 1.95 4.87
CA HIS A 539 21.59 2.37 3.83
C HIS A 539 21.13 3.63 3.10
N GLN A 540 19.85 3.71 2.70
CA GLN A 540 19.30 4.91 2.05
C GLN A 540 19.38 6.14 2.96
N THR A 541 19.07 5.96 4.25
CA THR A 541 19.20 7.03 5.24
C THR A 541 20.64 7.45 5.43
N LEU A 542 21.57 6.50 5.53
CA LEU A 542 23.00 6.79 5.65
C LEU A 542 23.51 7.55 4.42
N MET A 543 23.18 7.09 3.21
CA MET A 543 23.50 7.77 1.96
C MET A 543 22.95 9.20 1.93
N SER A 544 21.72 9.42 2.40
CA SER A 544 21.11 10.76 2.48
C SER A 544 21.86 11.68 3.43
N ILE A 545 22.26 11.20 4.61
CA ILE A 545 23.00 12.01 5.59
C ILE A 545 24.42 12.29 5.08
N VAL A 546 25.15 11.26 4.65
CA VAL A 546 26.54 11.38 4.20
C VAL A 546 26.65 12.23 2.93
N SER A 547 25.70 12.13 2.00
CA SER A 547 25.69 12.98 0.79
C SER A 547 25.51 14.47 1.10
N GLN A 548 24.69 14.82 2.09
CA GLN A 548 24.56 16.21 2.54
C GLN A 548 25.84 16.71 3.23
N LEU A 549 26.50 15.86 4.03
CA LEU A 549 27.78 16.19 4.68
C LEU A 549 28.93 16.30 3.67
N ALA A 550 28.91 15.50 2.61
CA ALA A 550 29.91 15.50 1.54
C ALA A 550 30.00 16.83 0.77
N VAL A 551 28.97 17.68 0.84
CA VAL A 551 28.99 19.02 0.23
C VAL A 551 30.06 19.91 0.86
N GLU A 552 30.31 19.76 2.16
CA GLU A 552 31.21 20.62 2.93
C GLU A 552 32.47 19.91 3.43
N SER A 553 32.58 18.59 3.26
CA SER A 553 33.69 17.78 3.77
C SER A 553 34.13 16.69 2.80
N GLN A 554 35.43 16.71 2.47
CA GLN A 554 36.06 15.69 1.62
C GLN A 554 36.01 14.30 2.24
N GLU A 555 36.15 14.19 3.57
CA GLU A 555 36.09 12.91 4.30
C GLU A 555 34.73 12.24 4.10
N PHE A 556 33.64 13.02 4.09
CA PHE A 556 32.31 12.47 3.83
C PHE A 556 32.07 12.19 2.35
N SER A 557 32.72 12.91 1.42
CA SER A 557 32.72 12.56 -0.01
C SER A 557 33.41 11.21 -0.25
N ASP A 558 34.53 10.97 0.41
CA ASP A 558 35.26 9.71 0.36
C ASP A 558 34.44 8.59 1.04
N PHE A 559 33.83 8.87 2.19
CA PHE A 559 32.94 7.92 2.85
C PHE A 559 31.77 7.52 1.96
N LEU A 560 31.12 8.49 1.29
CA LEU A 560 30.04 8.25 0.34
C LEU A 560 30.46 7.29 -0.76
N ASN A 561 31.69 7.44 -1.27
CA ASN A 561 32.25 6.55 -2.29
C ASN A 561 32.48 5.13 -1.81
N ILE A 562 32.73 4.94 -0.51
CA ILE A 562 32.90 3.62 0.12
C ILE A 562 31.54 2.93 0.30
N ILE A 563 30.54 3.65 0.82
CA ILE A 563 29.24 3.05 1.17
C ILE A 563 28.28 2.92 -0.02
N LYS A 564 28.51 3.61 -1.15
CA LYS A 564 27.60 3.56 -2.32
C LYS A 564 27.43 2.17 -2.93
N GLY A 565 28.42 1.30 -2.76
CA GLY A 565 28.45 -0.05 -3.33
C GLY A 565 27.68 -1.10 -2.54
N PHE A 566 27.11 -0.74 -1.38
CA PHE A 566 26.39 -1.68 -0.53
C PHE A 566 25.15 -2.24 -1.22
N ASP A 567 24.98 -3.55 -1.12
CA ASP A 567 23.80 -4.25 -1.61
C ASP A 567 23.01 -4.91 -0.47
N PHE A 568 21.81 -4.39 -0.21
CA PHE A 568 20.95 -4.82 0.89
C PHE A 568 20.37 -6.24 0.75
N ILE A 569 20.45 -6.88 -0.41
CA ILE A 569 20.02 -8.28 -0.63
C ILE A 569 21.18 -9.26 -0.80
N GLU A 570 22.42 -8.79 -0.72
CA GLU A 570 23.59 -9.65 -0.84
C GLU A 570 23.73 -10.59 0.36
N ASN A 571 24.47 -11.68 0.26
CA ASN A 571 24.67 -12.66 1.32
C ASN A 571 25.46 -12.11 2.54
N SER A 572 25.33 -12.77 3.70
CA SER A 572 25.93 -12.30 4.96
C SER A 572 27.45 -12.17 4.91
N SER A 573 28.16 -13.10 4.26
CA SER A 573 29.62 -13.05 4.15
C SER A 573 30.08 -11.76 3.47
N LYS A 574 29.47 -11.40 2.33
CA LYS A 574 29.86 -10.20 1.60
C LYS A 574 29.51 -8.92 2.36
N ARG A 575 28.38 -8.91 3.06
CA ARG A 575 27.99 -7.78 3.91
C ARG A 575 28.95 -7.59 5.08
N SER A 576 29.45 -8.67 5.69
CA SER A 576 30.45 -8.59 6.75
C SER A 576 31.78 -8.01 6.25
N GLU A 577 32.21 -8.33 5.02
CA GLU A 577 33.38 -7.67 4.41
C GLU A 577 33.19 -6.16 4.30
N TRP A 578 32.05 -5.71 3.75
CA TRP A 578 31.73 -4.29 3.66
C TRP A 578 31.66 -3.61 5.03
N SER A 579 31.07 -4.27 6.02
CA SER A 579 30.96 -3.73 7.37
C SER A 579 32.32 -3.41 7.97
N VAL A 580 33.31 -4.30 7.82
CA VAL A 580 34.69 -4.05 8.27
C VAL A 580 35.27 -2.79 7.62
N ASP A 581 35.14 -2.66 6.30
CA ASP A 581 35.64 -1.49 5.57
C ASP A 581 34.94 -0.20 6.03
N TYR A 582 33.63 -0.25 6.23
CA TYR A 582 32.81 0.92 6.59
C TYR A 582 33.13 1.41 7.99
N TRP A 583 33.24 0.49 8.97
CA TRP A 583 33.63 0.81 10.33
C TRP A 583 35.07 1.28 10.42
N SER A 584 35.99 0.67 9.66
CA SER A 584 37.38 1.12 9.60
C SER A 584 37.47 2.56 9.11
N TYR A 585 36.77 2.89 8.02
CA TYR A 585 36.75 4.26 7.50
C TYR A 585 36.08 5.23 8.47
N TYR A 586 34.89 4.90 8.98
CA TYR A 586 34.18 5.75 9.94
C TYR A 586 35.04 6.06 11.18
N ASN A 587 35.75 5.07 11.70
CA ASN A 587 36.65 5.25 12.85
C ASN A 587 37.86 6.12 12.53
N SER A 588 38.29 6.20 11.26
CA SER A 588 39.39 7.06 10.83
C SER A 588 39.04 8.54 10.68
N ILE A 589 37.75 8.88 10.57
CA ILE A 589 37.29 10.29 10.45
C ILE A 589 37.65 11.07 11.72
N ASP A 590 38.22 12.27 11.57
CA ASP A 590 38.46 13.18 12.69
C ASP A 590 37.15 13.76 13.23
N LYS A 591 36.85 13.44 14.49
CA LYS A 591 35.63 13.84 15.18
C LYS A 591 35.86 14.98 16.18
N SER A 592 37.07 15.55 16.20
CA SER A 592 37.45 16.60 17.17
C SER A 592 36.59 17.86 17.10
N GLN A 593 36.01 18.15 15.93
CA GLN A 593 35.13 19.30 15.70
C GLN A 593 33.64 18.95 15.83
N TRP A 594 33.30 17.68 16.10
CA TRP A 594 31.91 17.28 16.25
C TRP A 594 31.42 17.72 17.63
N GLN A 595 30.16 18.14 17.69
CA GLN A 595 29.52 18.48 18.97
C GLN A 595 29.34 17.22 19.80
N SER A 596 29.18 17.32 21.12
CA SER A 596 28.86 16.14 21.93
C SER A 596 27.57 15.47 21.44
N PRO A 597 27.49 14.13 21.42
CA PRO A 597 26.26 13.43 21.09
C PRO A 597 25.10 13.90 21.99
N PRO A 598 23.87 13.95 21.46
CA PRO A 598 22.70 14.30 22.26
C PRO A 598 22.47 13.27 23.38
N GLU A 599 21.78 13.71 24.44
CA GLU A 599 21.35 12.82 25.52
C GLU A 599 20.53 11.65 24.96
N GLY A 600 20.76 10.45 25.47
CA GLY A 600 20.07 9.24 25.02
C GLY A 600 20.52 8.71 23.66
N ALA A 601 21.62 9.23 23.09
CA ALA A 601 22.15 8.76 21.81
C ALA A 601 22.84 7.38 21.86
N LEU A 602 23.08 6.79 23.04
CA LEU A 602 23.83 5.52 23.17
C LEU A 602 25.23 5.55 22.52
N LEU A 603 25.89 6.72 22.57
CA LEU A 603 27.28 6.91 22.17
C LEU A 603 28.14 7.39 23.32
N ASP A 604 29.43 7.10 23.29
CA ASP A 604 30.44 7.82 24.08
C ASP A 604 30.83 9.16 23.43
N ASN A 605 31.76 9.89 24.04
CA ASN A 605 32.17 11.21 23.54
C ASN A 605 32.97 11.12 22.23
N GLU A 606 33.52 9.94 21.94
CA GLU A 606 34.27 9.58 20.75
C GLU A 606 33.37 9.05 19.63
N TYR A 607 32.04 9.16 19.80
CA TYR A 607 31.02 8.70 18.86
C TYR A 607 31.09 7.20 18.55
N GLN A 608 31.60 6.40 19.50
CA GLN A 608 31.53 4.95 19.47
C GLN A 608 30.23 4.48 20.12
N LEU A 609 29.71 3.38 19.59
CA LEU A 609 28.50 2.77 20.12
C LEU A 609 28.74 2.25 21.54
N LYS A 610 27.84 2.55 22.47
CA LYS A 610 27.75 1.86 23.76
C LYS A 610 27.25 0.44 23.56
N ILE A 611 28.15 -0.43 23.10
CA ILE A 611 27.80 -1.73 22.52
C ILE A 611 27.04 -2.64 23.48
N ASP A 612 27.37 -2.62 24.77
CA ASP A 612 26.68 -3.44 25.79
C ASP A 612 25.21 -3.05 25.96
N GLU A 613 24.89 -1.75 25.83
CA GLU A 613 23.50 -1.26 25.87
C GLU A 613 22.76 -1.65 24.58
N ILE A 614 23.42 -1.50 23.43
CA ILE A 614 22.84 -1.89 22.13
C ILE A 614 22.59 -3.39 22.06
N ILE A 615 23.50 -4.24 22.56
CA ILE A 615 23.30 -5.70 22.57
C ILE A 615 22.05 -6.07 23.35
N LYS A 616 21.80 -5.48 24.53
CA LYS A 616 20.57 -5.72 25.30
C LYS A 616 19.32 -5.33 24.51
N LEU A 617 19.36 -4.21 23.79
CA LEU A 617 18.25 -3.83 22.91
C LEU A 617 18.09 -4.84 21.76
N ARG A 618 19.20 -5.29 21.15
CA ARG A 618 19.15 -6.29 20.07
C ARG A 618 18.62 -7.64 20.54
N GLU A 619 18.89 -8.05 21.77
CA GLU A 619 18.27 -9.24 22.36
C GLU A 619 16.75 -9.12 22.44
N LEU A 620 16.22 -7.93 22.81
CA LEU A 620 14.78 -7.65 22.74
C LEU A 620 14.26 -7.71 21.31
N ALA A 621 14.96 -7.09 20.35
CA ALA A 621 14.57 -7.11 18.94
C ALA A 621 14.55 -8.55 18.37
N LEU A 622 15.50 -9.40 18.76
CA LEU A 622 15.54 -10.81 18.36
C LEU A 622 14.37 -11.60 18.96
N ALA A 623 14.00 -11.34 20.22
CA ALA A 623 12.82 -11.95 20.84
C ALA A 623 11.51 -11.46 20.19
N GLN A 624 11.53 -10.28 19.58
CA GLN A 624 10.41 -9.69 18.85
C GLN A 624 10.48 -9.92 17.33
N ASN A 625 11.48 -10.67 16.83
CA ASN A 625 11.52 -11.01 15.42
C ASN A 625 10.32 -11.91 15.12
N LYS A 626 9.46 -11.40 14.24
CA LYS A 626 8.24 -12.08 13.84
C LYS A 626 8.24 -12.23 12.34
N GLN A 627 7.62 -13.31 11.88
CA GLN A 627 7.12 -13.37 10.52
C GLN A 627 5.81 -12.59 10.50
N ILE A 628 5.79 -11.45 9.82
CA ILE A 628 4.58 -10.68 9.61
C ILE A 628 4.03 -11.11 8.26
N ASP A 629 2.95 -11.89 8.25
CA ASP A 629 2.31 -12.31 7.01
C ASP A 629 1.54 -11.13 6.41
N ILE A 630 2.18 -10.45 5.46
CA ILE A 630 1.64 -9.27 4.79
C ILE A 630 0.66 -9.72 3.71
N GLY A 631 -0.61 -9.79 4.09
CA GLY A 631 -1.74 -9.78 3.16
C GLY A 631 -1.97 -11.03 2.31
N GLU A 632 -1.27 -12.13 2.59
CA GLU A 632 -1.40 -13.41 1.84
C GLU A 632 -1.87 -14.57 2.71
#